data_AF-A0AAV2HLI3-F1
#
_entry.id   AF-A0AAV2HLI3-F1
#
_cell.length_a   1.000
_cell.length_b   1.000
_cell.length_c   1.000
_cell.angle_alpha   90.00
_cell.angle_beta   90.00
_cell.angle_gamma   90.00
#
_symmetry.space_group_name_H-M   'P 1'
#
loop_
_entity.id
_entity.type
_entity.pdbx_description
1 polymer ?
#
loop_
_entity_poly.entity_id
_entity_poly.type
_entity_poly.pdbx_seq_one_letter_code
_entity_poly.pdbx_strand_id
1 'polypeptide(L)'
;MAVLTFAKNMMTRDEVLQRWTLTKAATLNCVVAILTWILAGQVVSKTIGTERFPDKTFPSKTLILNQTVTCGQLTPGKFVAPTYSCSDLRVDGSRLAYGYYFGWAVGQDDQRCQETSGVHEFAQLCLLLLKSINVDKLGFKAVYIPKSTCAYINETRRLLKRFSDSDYRWTNLPPGWGWTETIQCMTDYPS
;
A
#
# COMPACT_ATOMS: atom_id res chain seq x y z
N MET A 1 -34.94 -81.77 -19.73
CA MET A 1 -33.74 -81.62 -20.58
C MET A 1 -33.91 -80.36 -21.41
N ALA A 2 -32.84 -79.56 -21.46
CA ALA A 2 -32.58 -78.40 -22.33
C ALA A 2 -33.43 -77.12 -22.10
N VAL A 3 -32.91 -75.89 -22.19
CA VAL A 3 -31.57 -75.26 -22.07
C VAL A 3 -31.91 -73.77 -21.84
N LEU A 4 -31.32 -73.12 -20.83
CA LEU A 4 -31.37 -71.67 -20.63
C LEU A 4 -30.41 -71.00 -21.62
N THR A 5 -30.91 -70.05 -22.44
CA THR A 5 -30.06 -69.20 -23.28
C THR A 5 -29.94 -67.81 -22.65
N PHE A 6 -28.72 -67.46 -22.27
CA PHE A 6 -28.29 -66.09 -21.92
C PHE A 6 -28.25 -65.23 -23.18
N ALA A 7 -28.90 -64.06 -23.17
CA ALA A 7 -28.63 -62.99 -24.11
C ALA A 7 -28.08 -61.76 -23.36
N LYS A 8 -26.79 -61.49 -23.58
CA LYS A 8 -26.07 -60.28 -23.18
C LYS A 8 -26.68 -59.06 -23.88
N ASN A 9 -26.90 -57.97 -23.14
CA ASN A 9 -27.14 -56.64 -23.72
C ASN A 9 -25.90 -56.19 -24.52
N MET A 10 -25.92 -56.36 -25.84
CA MET A 10 -24.94 -55.78 -26.76
C MET A 10 -25.38 -54.36 -27.11
N MET A 11 -24.64 -53.39 -26.59
CA MET A 11 -24.75 -51.97 -26.97
C MET A 11 -24.40 -51.84 -28.46
N THR A 12 -25.20 -51.10 -29.22
CA THR A 12 -25.06 -51.02 -30.68
C THR A 12 -23.88 -50.13 -31.10
N ARG A 13 -23.31 -50.38 -32.28
CA ARG A 13 -22.13 -49.65 -32.81
C ARG A 13 -22.39 -48.13 -32.91
N ASP A 14 -23.63 -47.73 -33.16
CA ASP A 14 -24.04 -46.33 -33.29
C ASP A 14 -24.09 -45.62 -31.92
N GLU A 15 -24.48 -46.31 -30.84
CA GLU A 15 -24.45 -45.77 -29.47
C GLU A 15 -23.02 -45.54 -28.98
N VAL A 16 -22.06 -46.40 -29.38
CA VAL A 16 -20.63 -46.21 -29.09
C VAL A 16 -20.09 -44.98 -29.82
N LEU A 17 -20.42 -44.81 -31.11
CA LEU A 17 -19.97 -43.68 -31.92
C LEU A 17 -20.55 -42.33 -31.44
N GLN A 18 -21.81 -42.30 -31.02
CA GLN A 18 -22.41 -41.10 -30.41
C GLN A 18 -21.77 -40.74 -29.07
N ARG A 19 -21.51 -41.72 -28.19
CA ARG A 19 -20.80 -41.46 -26.91
C ARG A 19 -19.37 -40.98 -27.13
N TRP A 20 -18.65 -41.51 -28.12
CA TRP A 20 -17.28 -41.09 -28.46
C TRP A 20 -17.21 -39.69 -29.07
N THR A 21 -18.19 -39.29 -29.88
CA THR A 21 -18.25 -37.93 -30.46
C THR A 21 -18.64 -36.88 -29.41
N LEU A 22 -19.60 -37.20 -28.54
CA LEU A 22 -20.00 -36.32 -27.42
C LEU A 22 -18.88 -36.12 -26.39
N THR A 23 -18.12 -37.16 -26.06
CA THR A 23 -16.97 -37.05 -25.13
C THR A 23 -15.83 -36.23 -25.72
N LYS A 24 -15.55 -36.33 -27.02
CA LYS A 24 -14.54 -35.49 -27.69
C LYS A 24 -14.96 -34.03 -27.81
N ALA A 25 -16.24 -33.76 -28.07
CA ALA A 25 -16.76 -32.39 -28.12
C ALA A 25 -16.75 -31.72 -26.73
N ALA A 26 -17.08 -32.46 -25.68
CA ALA A 26 -17.05 -31.98 -24.30
C ALA A 26 -15.62 -31.67 -23.82
N THR A 27 -14.64 -32.51 -24.14
CA THR A 27 -13.22 -32.26 -23.78
C THR A 27 -12.65 -31.07 -24.54
N LEU A 28 -12.97 -30.92 -25.84
CA LEU A 28 -12.51 -29.78 -26.63
C LEU A 28 -13.06 -28.44 -26.08
N ASN A 29 -14.35 -28.40 -25.72
CA ASN A 29 -14.98 -27.22 -25.14
C ASN A 29 -14.39 -26.85 -23.78
N CYS A 30 -14.06 -27.84 -22.92
CA CYS A 30 -13.37 -27.59 -21.65
C CYS A 30 -11.97 -27.01 -21.86
N VAL A 31 -11.20 -27.53 -22.81
CA VAL A 31 -9.83 -27.03 -23.08
C VAL A 31 -9.88 -25.61 -23.63
N VAL A 32 -10.83 -25.30 -24.53
CA VAL A 32 -11.03 -23.94 -25.05
C VAL A 32 -11.45 -22.98 -23.93
N ALA A 33 -12.36 -23.39 -23.03
CA ALA A 33 -12.79 -22.57 -21.89
C ALA A 33 -11.65 -22.30 -20.89
N ILE A 34 -10.80 -23.30 -20.62
CA ILE A 34 -9.62 -23.12 -19.76
C ILE A 34 -8.61 -22.18 -20.42
N LEU A 35 -8.35 -22.35 -21.73
CA LEU A 35 -7.44 -21.48 -22.47
C LEU A 35 -7.95 -20.04 -22.54
N THR A 36 -9.25 -19.82 -22.73
CA THR A 36 -9.83 -18.47 -22.71
C THR A 36 -9.79 -17.85 -21.32
N TRP A 37 -9.98 -18.62 -20.25
CA TRP A 37 -9.79 -18.15 -18.87
C TRP A 37 -8.33 -17.79 -18.57
N ILE A 38 -7.37 -18.60 -19.01
CA ILE A 38 -5.93 -18.33 -18.83
C ILE A 38 -5.52 -17.09 -19.64
N LEU A 39 -5.97 -16.99 -20.90
CA LEU A 39 -5.69 -15.82 -21.75
C LEU A 39 -6.35 -14.56 -21.19
N ALA A 40 -7.61 -14.63 -20.75
CA ALA A 40 -8.29 -13.51 -20.10
C ALA A 40 -7.59 -13.12 -18.79
N GLY A 41 -7.17 -14.09 -17.97
CA GLY A 41 -6.39 -13.85 -16.75
C GLY A 41 -5.02 -13.22 -17.02
N GLN A 42 -4.35 -13.61 -18.11
CA GLN A 42 -3.08 -13.01 -18.52
C GLN A 42 -3.25 -11.60 -19.10
N VAL A 43 -4.38 -11.29 -19.77
CA VAL A 43 -4.69 -9.93 -20.24
C VAL A 43 -4.99 -9.00 -19.05
N VAL A 44 -5.69 -9.49 -18.02
CA VAL A 44 -5.96 -8.72 -16.79
C VAL A 44 -4.69 -8.48 -15.96
N SER A 45 -3.71 -9.39 -16.02
CA SER A 45 -2.46 -9.28 -15.23
C SER A 45 -1.38 -8.37 -15.86
N LYS A 46 -1.57 -7.91 -17.11
CA LYS A 46 -0.52 -7.18 -17.87
C LYS A 46 -0.65 -5.66 -17.89
N THR A 47 -1.36 -5.07 -16.94
CA THR A 47 -1.37 -3.61 -16.71
C THR A 47 -1.21 -3.27 -15.24
N ILE A 48 -0.15 -3.79 -14.59
CA ILE A 48 0.49 -2.98 -13.54
C ILE A 48 1.01 -1.75 -14.28
N GLY A 49 0.30 -0.63 -14.14
CA GLY A 49 0.58 0.62 -14.83
C GLY A 49 2.08 0.91 -14.85
N THR A 50 2.67 0.87 -16.04
CA THR A 50 4.04 1.32 -16.30
C THR A 50 4.16 2.83 -16.13
N GLU A 51 3.04 3.53 -16.09
CA GLU A 51 2.97 4.93 -15.74
C GLU A 51 3.60 5.16 -14.37
N ARG A 52 4.49 6.15 -14.33
CA ARG A 52 5.16 6.59 -13.13
C ARG A 52 4.83 8.05 -12.93
N PHE A 53 4.24 8.35 -11.78
CA PHE A 53 3.88 9.70 -11.42
C PHE A 53 5.14 10.42 -10.94
N PRO A 54 5.45 11.61 -11.47
CA PRO A 54 6.50 12.42 -10.90
C PRO A 54 6.10 12.79 -9.47
N ASP A 55 7.05 12.65 -8.55
CA ASP A 55 6.88 13.11 -7.19
C ASP A 55 6.64 14.62 -7.17
N LYS A 56 5.75 15.05 -6.30
CA LYS A 56 5.49 16.47 -6.07
C LYS A 56 6.04 16.84 -4.70
N THR A 57 6.41 18.09 -4.51
CA THR A 57 6.88 18.57 -3.21
C THR A 57 5.78 19.37 -2.54
N PHE A 58 5.63 19.19 -1.23
CA PHE A 58 4.78 20.09 -0.44
C PHE A 58 5.33 21.53 -0.49
N PRO A 59 4.48 22.56 -0.29
CA PRO A 59 4.94 23.92 -0.09
C PRO A 59 6.02 24.00 0.99
N SER A 60 6.95 24.94 0.85
CA SER A 60 8.06 25.10 1.78
C SER A 60 7.60 25.41 3.21
N LYS A 61 6.39 25.98 3.37
CA LYS A 61 5.75 26.27 4.66
C LYS A 61 4.25 26.03 4.57
N THR A 62 3.72 25.31 5.55
CA THR A 62 2.30 24.97 5.67
C THR A 62 1.88 25.03 7.13
N LEU A 63 0.70 25.58 7.43
CA LEU A 63 0.15 25.58 8.78
C LEU A 63 -0.67 24.31 9.03
N ILE A 64 -0.27 23.49 10.00
CA ILE A 64 -0.96 22.27 10.41
C ILE A 64 -1.24 22.34 11.90
N LEU A 65 -2.53 22.39 12.28
CA LEU A 65 -2.96 22.47 13.69
C LEU A 65 -2.23 23.58 14.47
N ASN A 66 -2.21 24.79 13.88
CA ASN A 66 -1.58 25.99 14.43
C ASN A 66 -0.05 25.91 14.63
N GLN A 67 0.63 24.94 14.03
CA GLN A 67 2.10 24.87 14.00
C GLN A 67 2.58 24.91 12.55
N THR A 68 3.73 25.53 12.31
CA THR A 68 4.30 25.66 10.97
C THR A 68 5.11 24.41 10.64
N VAL A 69 4.65 23.65 9.65
CA VAL A 69 5.43 22.57 9.04
C VAL A 69 6.24 23.16 7.90
N THR A 70 7.54 22.91 7.89
CA THR A 70 8.44 23.32 6.81
C THR A 70 9.00 22.12 6.08
N CYS A 71 9.11 22.25 4.76
CA CYS A 71 9.70 21.25 3.88
C CYS A 71 10.91 21.84 3.16
N GLY A 72 12.00 21.10 3.15
CA GLY A 72 13.18 21.37 2.33
C GLY A 72 12.92 21.06 0.85
N GLN A 73 13.97 21.28 0.05
CA GLN A 73 13.96 20.88 -1.36
C GLN A 73 14.27 19.38 -1.48
N LEU A 74 13.65 18.74 -2.45
CA LEU A 74 13.87 17.33 -2.78
C LEU A 74 13.99 17.21 -4.30
N THR A 75 14.92 16.38 -4.77
CA THR A 75 14.94 15.93 -6.16
C THR A 75 13.76 14.95 -6.38
N PRO A 76 12.80 15.26 -7.25
CA PRO A 76 11.61 14.43 -7.43
C PRO A 76 11.95 13.02 -7.91
N GLY A 77 11.35 12.02 -7.24
CA GLY A 77 11.36 10.63 -7.68
C GLY A 77 10.24 10.31 -8.69
N LYS A 78 10.09 9.02 -9.00
CA LYS A 78 9.03 8.48 -9.85
C LYS A 78 8.35 7.31 -9.14
N PHE A 79 7.04 7.40 -8.92
CA PHE A 79 6.29 6.47 -8.09
C PHE A 79 5.15 5.80 -8.84
N VAL A 80 4.68 4.66 -8.32
CA VAL A 80 3.55 3.90 -8.87
C VAL A 80 2.19 4.57 -8.66
N ALA A 81 2.14 5.62 -7.83
CA ALA A 81 0.96 6.40 -7.51
C ALA A 81 1.36 7.87 -7.30
N PRO A 82 0.44 8.84 -7.45
CA PRO A 82 0.75 10.23 -7.14
C PRO A 82 1.27 10.36 -5.71
N THR A 83 2.41 11.02 -5.57
CA THR A 83 3.16 11.11 -4.31
C THR A 83 3.53 12.56 -4.06
N TYR A 84 3.42 12.97 -2.79
CA TYR A 84 3.82 14.27 -2.31
C TYR A 84 4.84 14.10 -1.20
N SER A 85 6.05 14.60 -1.41
CA SER A 85 7.17 14.48 -0.48
C SER A 85 7.45 15.77 0.27
N CYS A 86 7.84 15.64 1.53
CA CYS A 86 8.40 16.70 2.35
C CYS A 86 9.76 16.20 2.87
N SER A 87 10.85 16.74 2.33
CA SER A 87 12.21 16.52 2.85
C SER A 87 12.56 17.52 3.94
N ASP A 88 13.59 17.24 4.72
CA ASP A 88 14.03 18.06 5.87
C ASP A 88 12.85 18.59 6.71
N LEU A 89 11.88 17.71 6.97
CA LEU A 89 10.63 18.09 7.58
C LEU A 89 10.88 18.60 9.01
N ARG A 90 10.40 19.81 9.28
CA ARG A 90 10.44 20.42 10.62
C ARG A 90 9.09 20.99 11.01
N VAL A 91 8.82 21.03 12.31
CA VAL A 91 7.60 21.57 12.90
C VAL A 91 8.00 22.67 13.89
N ASP A 92 7.73 23.92 13.54
CA ASP A 92 8.23 25.12 14.23
C ASP A 92 9.74 25.01 14.54
N GLY A 93 10.52 24.59 13.54
CA GLY A 93 11.97 24.41 13.63
C GLY A 93 12.44 23.09 14.28
N SER A 94 11.57 22.38 14.98
CA SER A 94 11.90 21.09 15.63
C SER A 94 11.85 19.92 14.65
N ARG A 95 12.65 18.88 14.89
CA ARG A 95 12.63 17.64 14.09
C ARG A 95 11.35 16.85 14.33
N LEU A 96 10.84 16.15 13.31
CA LEU A 96 9.75 15.21 13.53
C LEU A 96 10.28 13.99 14.27
N ALA A 97 9.72 13.71 15.43
CA ALA A 97 10.09 12.54 16.22
C ALA A 97 9.68 11.29 15.48
N TYR A 98 10.56 10.30 15.50
CA TYR A 98 10.29 8.99 14.94
C TYR A 98 10.29 7.97 16.04
N GLY A 99 9.22 7.18 16.08
CA GLY A 99 9.12 6.07 17.00
C GLY A 99 8.76 4.80 16.26
N TYR A 100 9.44 3.71 16.59
CA TYR A 100 9.02 2.36 16.24
C TYR A 100 8.36 1.71 17.44
N TYR A 101 7.40 0.84 17.18
CA TYR A 101 6.87 -0.04 18.22
C TYR A 101 7.78 -1.26 18.37
N PHE A 102 8.27 -1.49 19.58
CA PHE A 102 9.14 -2.62 19.88
C PHE A 102 8.43 -3.96 19.67
N GLY A 103 9.09 -4.89 18.98
CA GLY A 103 8.55 -6.23 18.73
C GLY A 103 7.56 -6.35 17.57
N TRP A 104 7.29 -5.27 16.82
CA TRP A 104 6.41 -5.32 15.64
C TRP A 104 7.14 -5.53 14.31
N ALA A 105 8.46 -5.35 14.28
CA ALA A 105 9.26 -5.53 13.07
C ALA A 105 10.52 -6.37 13.37
N VAL A 106 10.80 -7.32 12.48
CA VAL A 106 11.96 -8.22 12.57
C VAL A 106 13.25 -7.39 12.49
N GLY A 107 14.16 -7.56 13.45
CA GLY A 107 15.46 -6.86 13.50
C GLY A 107 15.43 -5.47 14.14
N GLN A 108 14.35 -5.11 14.86
CA GLN A 108 14.22 -3.85 15.61
C GLN A 108 14.39 -4.10 17.11
N ASP A 109 15.65 -4.26 17.54
CA ASP A 109 16.01 -4.57 18.93
C ASP A 109 16.32 -3.31 19.78
N ASP A 110 16.47 -2.15 19.15
CA ASP A 110 16.79 -0.89 19.84
C ASP A 110 15.54 -0.24 20.45
N GLN A 111 15.41 -0.38 21.77
CA GLN A 111 14.27 0.14 22.52
C GLN A 111 14.25 1.66 22.70
N ARG A 112 15.32 2.37 22.33
CA ARG A 112 15.45 3.82 22.64
C ARG A 112 14.55 4.71 21.79
N CYS A 113 14.05 4.21 20.65
CA CYS A 113 13.21 4.96 19.71
C CYS A 113 11.74 4.56 19.80
N GLN A 114 11.20 4.34 21.00
CA GLN A 114 9.79 4.00 21.21
C GLN A 114 8.94 5.24 21.52
N GLU A 115 8.76 6.10 20.52
CA GLU A 115 8.05 7.39 20.70
C GLU A 115 6.62 7.37 20.14
N THR A 116 6.32 6.47 19.19
CA THR A 116 5.00 6.39 18.52
C THR A 116 4.27 5.15 18.99
N SER A 117 2.94 5.23 19.09
CA SER A 117 2.09 4.07 19.41
C SER A 117 1.74 3.23 18.18
N GLY A 118 2.53 3.37 17.10
CA GLY A 118 2.37 2.67 15.84
C GLY A 118 1.63 3.50 14.78
N VAL A 119 2.35 3.82 13.68
CA VAL A 119 1.98 4.18 12.28
C VAL A 119 0.93 5.29 12.04
N HIS A 120 -0.05 5.49 12.92
CA HIS A 120 -1.19 6.37 12.71
C HIS A 120 -0.82 7.86 12.69
N GLU A 121 0.21 8.26 13.43
CA GLU A 121 0.63 9.66 13.54
C GLU A 121 1.15 10.21 12.20
N PHE A 122 1.88 9.41 11.42
CA PHE A 122 2.39 9.82 10.11
C PHE A 122 1.31 9.80 9.03
N ALA A 123 0.42 8.81 9.07
CA ALA A 123 -0.73 8.78 8.16
C ALA A 123 -1.62 10.02 8.38
N GLN A 124 -1.88 10.38 9.63
CA GLN A 124 -2.65 11.57 9.96
C GLN A 124 -1.92 12.85 9.52
N LEU A 125 -0.61 12.95 9.73
CA LEU A 125 0.18 14.09 9.25
C LEU A 125 0.08 14.22 7.73
N CYS A 126 0.18 13.11 6.99
CA CYS A 126 -0.01 13.10 5.54
C CYS A 126 -1.41 13.56 5.13
N LEU A 127 -2.47 13.08 5.79
CA LEU A 127 -3.84 13.52 5.53
C LEU A 127 -3.99 15.04 5.70
N LEU A 128 -3.45 15.59 6.80
CA LEU A 128 -3.50 17.03 7.08
C LEU A 128 -2.71 17.84 6.05
N LEU A 129 -1.52 17.38 5.66
CA LEU A 129 -0.69 18.02 4.64
C LEU A 129 -1.35 17.97 3.25
N LEU A 130 -1.88 16.83 2.83
CA LEU A 130 -2.60 16.70 1.55
C LEU A 130 -3.84 17.59 1.50
N LYS A 131 -4.58 17.67 2.61
CA LYS A 131 -5.71 18.59 2.75
C LYS A 131 -5.30 20.05 2.63
N SER A 132 -4.15 20.43 3.19
CA SER A 132 -3.65 21.82 3.12
C SER A 132 -3.37 22.31 1.69
N ILE A 133 -3.13 21.39 0.75
CA ILE A 133 -2.91 21.68 -0.66
C ILE A 133 -4.11 21.29 -1.55
N ASN A 134 -5.26 20.95 -0.95
CA ASN A 134 -6.49 20.54 -1.63
C ASN A 134 -6.34 19.28 -2.51
N VAL A 135 -5.50 18.33 -2.09
CA VAL A 135 -5.27 17.05 -2.80
C VAL A 135 -5.90 15.85 -2.05
N ASP A 136 -6.51 16.09 -0.89
CA ASP A 136 -7.20 15.09 -0.09
C ASP A 136 -8.33 14.36 -0.84
N LYS A 137 -8.95 15.01 -1.84
CA LYS A 137 -9.98 14.41 -2.70
C LYS A 137 -9.49 13.22 -3.54
N LEU A 138 -8.18 13.10 -3.76
CA LEU A 138 -7.60 11.97 -4.48
C LEU A 138 -7.54 10.69 -3.64
N GLY A 139 -8.00 10.71 -2.38
CA GLY A 139 -7.90 9.56 -1.48
C GLY A 139 -6.50 9.39 -0.89
N PHE A 140 -6.42 8.91 0.36
CA PHE A 140 -5.14 8.58 0.98
C PHE A 140 -4.86 7.09 0.81
N LYS A 141 -3.71 6.79 0.21
CA LYS A 141 -3.29 5.43 -0.06
C LYS A 141 -2.30 4.91 0.99
N ALA A 142 -1.23 5.65 1.21
CA ALA A 142 -0.15 5.23 2.09
C ALA A 142 0.75 6.39 2.50
N VAL A 143 1.47 6.18 3.61
CA VAL A 143 2.64 6.97 3.98
C VAL A 143 3.89 6.10 3.86
N TYR A 144 4.93 6.66 3.28
CA TYR A 144 6.26 6.04 3.22
C TYR A 144 7.29 6.99 3.84
N ILE A 145 8.21 6.42 4.62
CA ILE A 145 9.19 7.17 5.41
C ILE A 145 10.59 6.75 4.96
N PRO A 146 11.11 7.31 3.84
CA PRO A 146 12.37 6.84 3.26
C PRO A 146 13.60 7.22 4.06
N LYS A 147 13.52 8.28 4.89
CA LYS A 147 14.67 8.76 5.66
C LYS A 147 14.26 9.01 7.11
N SER A 148 14.55 8.01 7.93
CA SER A 148 14.38 8.03 9.37
C SER A 148 15.56 7.31 10.02
N THR A 149 15.84 7.65 11.27
CA THR A 149 16.95 7.06 12.02
C THR A 149 16.58 6.91 13.48
N CYS A 150 17.17 5.93 14.14
CA CYS A 150 17.14 5.77 15.58
C CYS A 150 18.34 6.44 16.28
N ALA A 151 19.10 7.32 15.59
CA ALA A 151 20.20 8.05 16.22
C ALA A 151 19.72 9.11 17.22
N TYR A 152 20.57 9.43 18.19
CA TYR A 152 20.38 10.56 19.09
C TYR A 152 20.58 11.88 18.34
N ILE A 153 19.74 12.87 18.64
CA ILE A 153 19.86 14.24 18.12
C ILE A 153 19.75 15.25 19.26
N ASN A 154 20.64 16.25 19.22
CA ASN A 154 20.64 17.37 20.18
C ASN A 154 19.77 18.53 19.68
N GLU A 155 18.56 18.22 19.19
CA GLU A 155 17.55 19.19 18.75
C GLU A 155 16.21 18.83 19.40
N THR A 156 15.35 19.82 19.64
CA THR A 156 13.98 19.54 20.05
C THR A 156 13.24 18.78 18.95
N ARG A 157 12.32 17.91 19.38
CA ARG A 157 11.53 17.08 18.50
C ARG A 157 10.04 17.35 18.70
N ARG A 158 9.23 17.03 17.70
CA ARG A 158 7.78 17.17 17.71
C ARG A 158 7.13 15.88 17.27
N LEU A 159 6.06 15.49 17.95
CA LEU A 159 5.26 14.32 17.58
C LEU A 159 3.80 14.72 17.46
N LEU A 160 3.14 14.34 16.36
CA LEU A 160 1.70 14.50 16.22
C LEU A 160 0.99 13.35 16.92
N LYS A 161 0.55 13.52 18.16
CA LYS A 161 0.00 12.43 18.97
C LYS A 161 -1.53 12.43 18.90
N ARG A 162 -2.13 11.24 18.74
CA ARG A 162 -3.57 11.04 18.90
C ARG A 162 -3.95 11.18 20.37
N PHE A 163 -4.89 12.05 20.68
CA PHE A 163 -5.40 12.27 22.04
C PHE A 163 -6.77 11.62 22.22
N SER A 164 -7.61 11.63 21.18
CA SER A 164 -8.90 10.93 21.13
C SER A 164 -9.19 10.46 19.70
N ASP A 165 -10.39 9.93 19.45
CA ASP A 165 -10.68 9.36 18.14
C ASP A 165 -10.53 10.34 16.97
N SER A 166 -10.84 11.62 17.21
CA SER A 166 -10.83 12.71 16.23
C SER A 166 -9.85 13.84 16.57
N ASP A 167 -9.14 13.77 17.71
CA ASP A 167 -8.24 14.83 18.17
C ASP A 167 -6.78 14.40 18.08
N TYR A 168 -5.99 15.22 17.39
CA TYR A 168 -4.55 15.09 17.27
C TYR A 168 -3.88 16.38 17.70
N ARG A 169 -2.80 16.27 18.47
CA ARG A 169 -2.09 17.43 19.03
C ARG A 169 -0.59 17.27 18.89
N TRP A 170 0.07 18.38 18.60
CA TRP A 170 1.53 18.44 18.60
C TRP A 170 2.06 18.35 20.03
N THR A 171 2.87 17.33 20.29
CA THR A 171 3.60 17.14 21.54
C THR A 171 5.04 17.58 21.37
N ASN A 172 5.54 18.39 22.30
CA ASN A 172 6.94 18.76 22.40
C ASN A 172 7.74 17.62 23.04
N LEU A 173 8.84 17.25 22.41
CA LEU A 173 9.78 16.28 22.94
C LEU A 173 11.17 16.91 23.06
N PRO A 174 11.91 16.63 24.14
CA PRO A 174 13.29 17.09 24.28
C PRO A 174 14.22 16.40 23.26
N PRO A 175 15.48 16.86 23.17
CA PRO A 175 16.58 16.09 22.58
C PRO A 175 16.52 14.61 22.98
N GLY A 176 16.69 13.72 22.01
CA GLY A 176 16.42 12.30 22.21
C GLY A 176 16.73 11.45 20.99
N TRP A 177 16.34 10.18 21.05
CA TRP A 177 16.57 9.19 20.01
C TRP A 177 15.38 9.16 19.04
N GLY A 178 15.65 8.94 17.76
CA GLY A 178 14.57 8.72 16.81
C GLY A 178 14.05 10.01 16.19
N TRP A 179 14.31 10.18 14.89
CA TRP A 179 13.75 11.27 14.11
C TRP A 179 13.57 10.91 12.63
N THR A 180 12.66 11.63 11.98
CA THR A 180 12.32 11.50 10.56
C THR A 180 12.72 12.77 9.83
N GLU A 181 13.42 12.59 8.71
CA GLU A 181 13.78 13.70 7.81
C GLU A 181 12.78 13.86 6.69
N THR A 182 12.31 12.73 6.13
CA THR A 182 11.51 12.73 4.92
C THR A 182 10.28 11.86 5.09
N ILE A 183 9.13 12.42 4.73
CA ILE A 183 7.88 11.67 4.56
C ILE A 183 7.38 11.81 3.13
N GLN A 184 6.72 10.75 2.65
CA GLN A 184 6.10 10.69 1.33
C GLN A 184 4.65 10.25 1.49
N CYS A 185 3.73 11.11 1.06
CA CYS A 185 2.30 10.91 1.17
C CYS A 185 1.75 10.51 -0.19
N MET A 186 1.27 9.27 -0.30
CA MET A 186 0.74 8.71 -1.54
C MET A 186 -0.78 8.84 -1.57
N THR A 187 -1.32 9.23 -2.71
CA THR A 187 -2.76 9.28 -2.96
C THR A 187 -3.20 8.18 -3.91
N ASP A 188 -4.51 7.97 -4.05
CA ASP A 188 -5.03 7.16 -5.14
C ASP A 188 -4.89 7.90 -6.48
N TYR A 189 -5.27 7.21 -7.55
CA TYR A 189 -5.22 7.76 -8.90
C TYR A 189 -6.30 8.83 -9.07
N PRO A 190 -6.01 9.94 -9.77
CA PRO A 190 -7.05 10.84 -10.22
C PRO A 190 -7.99 10.06 -11.15
N SER A 191 -9.25 9.94 -10.73
CA SER A 191 -10.34 9.37 -11.53
C SER A 191 -10.75 10.29 -12.67
#